data_AF-A0A060C230-F1
#
_entry.id   AF-A0A060C230-F1
#
_cell.length_a   1.000
_cell.length_b   1.000
_cell.length_c   1.000
_cell.angle_alpha   90.00
_cell.angle_beta   90.00
_cell.angle_gamma   90.00
#
_symmetry.space_group_name_H-M   'P 1'
#
loop_
_entity.id
_entity.type
_entity.pdbx_description
1 polymer ?
#
loop_
_entity_poly.entity_id
_entity_poly.type
_entity_poly.pdbx_seq_one_letter_code
_entity_poly.pdbx_strand_id
1 'polypeptide(L)'
;MFVLPSYDELFPMTILEATNVNIPILVRDLPLYDPILGDKVLKAHNNGEFSLTLKKLREDPVLLAECALHSSELAGEYTPEVVFSKWDQFYQKILVEYGKKQK
;
A
#
# COMPACT_ATOMS: atom_id res chain seq x y z
N MET A 1 5.75 -10.06 -10.27
CA MET A 1 4.47 -9.63 -9.65
C MET A 1 4.30 -10.34 -8.34
N PHE A 2 3.81 -9.65 -7.30
CA PHE A 2 3.53 -10.18 -5.98
C PHE A 2 2.02 -10.31 -5.79
N VAL A 3 1.57 -11.44 -5.21
CA VAL A 3 0.15 -11.72 -4.98
C VAL A 3 -0.05 -12.11 -3.53
N LEU A 4 -0.93 -11.40 -2.82
CA LEU A 4 -1.30 -11.74 -1.44
C LEU A 4 -2.83 -11.90 -1.33
N PRO A 5 -3.36 -13.12 -1.45
CA PRO A 5 -4.80 -13.39 -1.40
C PRO A 5 -5.32 -13.56 0.03
N SER A 6 -4.71 -12.89 1.01
CA SER A 6 -5.07 -13.01 2.43
C SER A 6 -6.50 -12.52 2.68
N TYR A 7 -7.14 -13.09 3.71
CA TYR A 7 -8.46 -12.67 4.16
C TYR A 7 -8.40 -11.75 5.38
N ASP A 8 -7.38 -11.96 6.22
CA ASP A 8 -6.93 -11.14 7.36
C ASP A 8 -5.84 -10.15 6.90
N GLU A 9 -5.50 -9.08 7.63
CA GLU A 9 -4.12 -8.57 7.78
C GLU A 9 -4.10 -7.41 8.78
N LEU A 10 -3.11 -7.39 9.68
CA LEU A 10 -2.96 -6.29 10.63
C LEU A 10 -2.41 -5.03 9.95
N PHE A 11 -1.28 -5.18 9.26
CA PHE A 11 -0.64 -4.12 8.48
C PHE A 11 0.12 -4.76 7.32
N PRO A 12 0.05 -4.19 6.10
CA PRO A 12 0.55 -4.84 4.88
C PRO A 12 2.09 -4.74 4.72
N MET A 13 2.87 -5.16 5.71
CA MET A 13 4.34 -5.06 5.69
C MET A 13 4.95 -5.76 4.47
N THR A 14 4.52 -6.98 4.19
CA THR A 14 5.02 -7.78 3.05
C THR A 14 4.73 -7.13 1.70
N ILE A 15 3.60 -6.42 1.59
CA ILE A 15 3.26 -5.65 0.40
C ILE A 15 4.20 -4.44 0.28
N LEU A 16 4.45 -3.70 1.36
CA LEU A 16 5.39 -2.58 1.35
C LEU A 16 6.82 -3.03 1.03
N GLU A 17 7.26 -4.18 1.53
CA GLU A 17 8.55 -4.79 1.16
C GLU A 17 8.60 -5.13 -0.34
N ALA A 18 7.53 -5.72 -0.88
CA ALA A 18 7.44 -5.99 -2.32
C ALA A 18 7.47 -4.70 -3.16
N THR A 19 6.91 -3.60 -2.65
CA THR A 19 6.91 -2.33 -3.38
C THR A 19 8.31 -1.73 -3.54
N ASN A 20 9.20 -1.94 -2.57
CA ASN A 20 10.58 -1.45 -2.59
C ASN A 20 11.45 -2.09 -3.69
N VAL A 21 11.02 -3.21 -4.27
CA VAL A 21 11.67 -3.84 -5.42
C VAL A 21 10.90 -3.61 -6.73
N ASN A 22 9.99 -2.62 -6.75
CA ASN A 22 9.21 -2.18 -7.90
C ASN A 22 8.39 -3.30 -8.57
N ILE A 23 7.83 -4.19 -7.75
CA ILE A 23 7.04 -5.32 -8.24
C ILE A 23 5.55 -4.96 -8.22
N PRO A 24 4.79 -5.13 -9.32
CA PRO A 24 3.33 -5.00 -9.33
C PRO A 24 2.65 -5.80 -8.22
N ILE A 25 1.62 -5.22 -7.61
CA ILE A 25 0.94 -5.79 -6.44
C ILE A 25 -0.52 -6.13 -6.79
N LEU A 26 -0.93 -7.36 -6.48
CA LEU A 26 -2.32 -7.82 -6.56
C LEU A 26 -2.75 -8.42 -5.22
N VAL A 27 -3.74 -7.82 -4.57
CA VAL A 27 -4.17 -8.17 -3.21
C VAL A 27 -5.67 -8.43 -3.15
N ARG A 28 -6.13 -8.99 -2.03
CA ARG A 28 -7.57 -9.05 -1.78
C ARG A 28 -8.09 -7.65 -1.50
N ASP A 29 -9.30 -7.35 -1.96
CA ASP A 29 -9.96 -6.10 -1.61
C ASP A 29 -10.38 -6.12 -0.13
N LEU A 30 -9.53 -5.55 0.73
CA LEU A 30 -9.75 -5.40 2.16
C LEU A 30 -9.86 -3.90 2.48
N PRO A 31 -10.90 -3.45 3.20
CA PRO A 31 -11.06 -2.04 3.56
C PRO A 31 -9.87 -1.44 4.32
N LEU A 32 -9.11 -2.28 5.04
CA LEU A 32 -7.91 -1.86 5.77
C LEU A 32 -6.80 -1.34 4.85
N TYR A 33 -6.80 -1.72 3.57
CA TYR A 33 -5.81 -1.29 2.59
C TYR A 33 -6.08 0.09 2.01
N ASP A 34 -7.31 0.60 2.05
CA ASP A 34 -7.64 1.88 1.45
C ASP A 34 -6.80 3.06 1.97
N PRO A 35 -6.63 3.26 3.30
CA PRO A 35 -5.80 4.35 3.80
C PRO A 35 -4.30 4.12 3.63
N ILE A 36 -3.86 2.93 3.20
CA ILE A 36 -2.45 2.53 3.15
C ILE A 36 -1.94 2.43 1.72
N LEU A 37 -2.66 1.68 0.87
CA LEU A 37 -2.27 1.34 -0.49
C LEU A 37 -3.05 2.17 -1.52
N GLY A 38 -4.24 2.65 -1.17
CA GLY A 38 -5.13 3.39 -2.07
C GLY A 38 -5.40 2.63 -3.37
N ASP A 39 -5.30 3.35 -4.50
CA ASP A 39 -5.49 2.81 -5.86
C ASP A 39 -4.18 2.35 -6.52
N LYS A 40 -3.06 2.35 -5.77
CA LYS A 40 -1.73 1.99 -6.31
C LYS A 40 -1.52 0.48 -6.47
N VAL A 41 -2.48 -0.32 -6.01
CA VAL A 41 -2.45 -1.78 -6.06
C VAL A 41 -3.71 -2.31 -6.73
N LEU A 42 -3.59 -3.45 -7.40
CA LEU A 42 -4.75 -4.14 -7.93
C LEU A 42 -5.45 -4.90 -6.80
N LYS A 43 -6.78 -4.86 -6.80
CA LYS A 43 -7.61 -5.52 -5.80
C LYS A 43 -8.53 -6.54 -6.46
N ALA A 44 -8.77 -7.66 -5.79
CA ALA A 44 -9.70 -8.70 -6.23
C ALA A 44 -10.53 -9.21 -5.03
N HIS A 45 -11.82 -9.44 -5.23
CA HIS A 45 -12.73 -9.88 -4.16
C HIS A 45 -12.69 -11.40 -3.96
N ASN A 46 -12.41 -12.16 -5.02
CA ASN A 46 -12.45 -13.63 -5.02
C ASN A 46 -11.40 -14.25 -5.94
N ASN A 47 -11.20 -15.57 -5.82
CA ASN A 47 -10.19 -16.31 -6.58
C ASN A 47 -10.43 -16.25 -8.11
N GLY A 48 -11.69 -16.09 -8.54
CA GLY A 48 -12.03 -15.91 -9.95
C GLY A 48 -11.47 -14.60 -10.50
N GLU A 49 -11.68 -13.51 -9.78
CA GLU A 49 -11.13 -12.18 -10.13
C GLU A 49 -9.61 -12.17 -10.09
N PHE A 50 -8.96 -12.80 -9.10
CA PHE A 50 -7.51 -12.98 -9.13
C PHE A 50 -7.07 -13.64 -10.43
N SER A 51 -7.69 -14.77 -10.81
CA SER A 51 -7.33 -15.48 -12.04
C SER A 51 -7.53 -14.63 -13.30
N LEU A 52 -8.63 -13.88 -13.39
CA LEU A 52 -8.92 -12.99 -14.52
C LEU A 52 -7.90 -11.86 -14.62
N THR A 53 -7.59 -11.20 -13.51
CA THR A 53 -6.61 -10.11 -13.45
C THR A 53 -5.21 -10.60 -13.83
N LEU A 54 -4.79 -11.78 -13.33
CA LEU A 54 -3.52 -12.40 -13.70
C LEU A 54 -3.41 -12.68 -15.21
N LYS A 55 -4.50 -13.17 -15.83
CA LYS A 55 -4.54 -13.42 -17.28
C LYS A 55 -4.45 -12.11 -18.07
N LYS A 56 -5.21 -11.09 -17.67
CA LYS A 56 -5.18 -9.76 -18.30
C LYS A 56 -3.77 -9.16 -18.27
N LEU A 57 -3.10 -9.21 -17.11
CA LEU A 57 -1.73 -8.68 -16.95
C LEU A 57 -0.69 -9.45 -17.75
N ARG A 58 -0.91 -10.75 -17.97
CA ARG A 58 -0.03 -11.55 -18.83
C ARG A 58 -0.14 -11.14 -20.30
N GLU A 59 -1.33 -10.72 -20.73
CA GLU A 59 -1.63 -10.33 -22.11
C GLU A 59 -1.31 -8.84 -22.38
N ASP A 60 -1.26 -8.02 -21.34
CA ASP A 60 -1.05 -6.57 -21.41
C ASP A 60 0.23 -6.14 -20.66
N PRO A 61 1.39 -6.09 -21.35
CA PRO A 61 2.65 -5.67 -20.75
C PRO A 61 2.70 -4.17 -20.39
N VAL A 62 1.85 -3.34 -21.03
CA VAL A 62 1.77 -1.91 -20.71
C VAL A 62 1.13 -1.72 -19.35
N LEU A 63 -0.01 -2.38 -19.12
CA LEU A 63 -0.69 -2.39 -17.83
C LEU A 63 0.22 -2.93 -16.72
N LEU A 64 1.01 -3.97 -17.00
CA LEU A 64 1.96 -4.52 -16.04
C LEU A 64 3.04 -3.51 -15.66
N ALA A 65 3.55 -2.73 -16.63
CA ALA A 65 4.53 -1.68 -16.38
C ALA A 65 3.94 -0.49 -15.59
N GLU A 66 2.71 -0.10 -15.88
CA GLU A 66 1.97 0.90 -15.09
C GLU A 66 1.82 0.46 -13.62
N CYS A 67 1.47 -0.81 -13.39
CA CYS A 67 1.37 -1.34 -12.03
C CYS A 67 2.73 -1.35 -11.30
N ALA A 68 3.84 -1.52 -12.02
CA ALA A 68 5.18 -1.44 -11.44
C ALA A 68 5.53 0.01 -11.06
N LEU A 69 5.09 0.99 -11.85
CA LEU A 69 5.24 2.41 -11.54
C LEU A 69 4.44 2.77 -10.27
N HIS A 70 3.17 2.37 -10.19
CA HIS A 70 2.36 2.59 -8.98
C HIS A 70 2.97 1.94 -7.74
N SER A 71 3.56 0.76 -7.89
CA SER A 71 4.33 0.11 -6.82
C SER A 71 5.50 0.99 -6.37
N SER A 72 6.24 1.59 -7.29
CA SER A 72 7.37 2.48 -6.96
C SER A 72 6.91 3.75 -6.24
N GLU A 73 5.80 4.34 -6.69
CA GLU A 73 5.18 5.50 -6.04
C GLU A 73 4.76 5.17 -4.60
N LEU A 74 4.16 3.99 -4.39
CA LEU A 74 3.77 3.53 -3.06
C LEU A 74 4.99 3.35 -2.14
N ALA A 75 6.11 2.81 -2.65
CA ALA A 75 7.33 2.69 -1.87
C ALA A 75 7.85 4.06 -1.38
N GLY A 76 7.71 5.10 -2.21
CA GLY A 76 8.07 6.47 -1.87
C GLY A 76 7.24 7.09 -0.73
N GLU A 77 6.02 6.61 -0.50
CA GLU A 77 5.14 7.10 0.59
C GLU A 77 5.44 6.46 1.96
N TYR A 78 6.25 5.41 1.96
CA TYR A 78 6.56 4.58 3.12
C TYR A 78 8.07 4.45 3.39
N THR A 79 8.87 5.43 2.95
CA THR A 79 10.28 5.49 3.33
C THR A 79 10.43 5.81 4.83
N PRO A 80 11.58 5.46 5.45
CA PRO A 80 11.86 5.80 6.84
C PRO A 80 11.64 7.29 7.15
N GLU A 81 12.03 8.18 6.23
CA GLU A 81 11.91 9.63 6.39
C GLU A 81 10.45 10.09 6.38
N VAL A 82 9.63 9.56 5.47
CA VAL A 82 8.20 9.91 5.39
C VAL A 82 7.46 9.38 6.61
N VAL A 83 7.74 8.14 7.03
CA VAL A 83 7.14 7.54 8.23
C VAL A 83 7.57 8.32 9.48
N PHE A 84 8.85 8.66 9.60
CA PHE A 84 9.35 9.50 10.68
C PHE A 84 8.64 10.85 10.74
N SER A 85 8.47 11.53 9.59
CA SER A 85 7.79 12.82 9.54
C SER A 85 6.33 12.73 10.02
N LYS A 86 5.61 11.67 9.65
CA LYS A 86 4.25 11.41 10.14
C LYS A 86 4.21 11.30 11.68
N TRP A 87 5.17 10.58 12.28
CA TRP A 87 5.30 10.44 13.73
C TRP A 87 5.71 11.73 14.42
N ASP A 88 6.69 12.45 13.90
CA ASP A 88 7.14 13.73 14.46
C ASP A 88 5.99 14.74 14.48
N GLN A 89 5.27 14.91 13.37
CA GLN A 89 4.09 15.78 13.31
C GLN A 89 3.02 15.39 14.35
N PHE A 90 2.78 14.09 14.52
CA PHE A 90 1.85 13.59 15.52
C PHE A 90 2.29 13.93 16.95
N TYR A 91 3.56 13.70 17.29
CA TYR A 91 4.09 14.05 18.61
C TYR A 91 4.10 15.55 18.88
N GLN A 92 4.49 16.37 17.91
CA GLN A 92 4.45 17.83 18.03
C GLN A 92 3.01 18.32 18.27
N LYS A 93 2.02 17.74 17.59
CA LYS A 93 0.60 18.06 17.80
C LYS A 93 0.18 17.77 19.24
N ILE A 94 0.51 16.58 19.76
CA ILE A 94 0.17 16.20 21.14
C ILE A 94 0.83 17.16 22.15
N LEU A 95 2.10 17.51 21.95
CA LEU A 95 2.83 18.44 22.83
C LEU A 95 2.16 19.82 22.88
N VAL A 96 1.74 20.35 21.73
CA VAL A 96 1.02 21.64 21.66
C VAL A 96 -0.34 21.55 22.35
N GLU A 97 -1.10 20.49 22.14
CA GLU A 97 -2.41 20.30 22.78
C GLU A 97 -2.29 20.15 24.30
N TYR A 98 -1.28 19.42 24.77
CA TYR A 98 -1.02 19.23 26.20
C TYR A 98 -0.57 20.54 26.87
N GLY A 99 0.33 21.30 26.23
CA GLY A 99 0.76 22.61 26.72
C GLY A 99 -0.37 23.65 26.78
N LYS A 100 -1.39 23.54 25.91
CA LYS A 100 -2.60 24.38 25.96
C LYS A 100 -3.54 24.02 27.10
N LYS A 101 -3.56 22.77 27.57
CA LYS A 101 -4.43 22.32 28.69
C LYS A 101 -3.89 22.69 30.08
N GLN A 102 -2.62 23.09 30.18
CA GLN A 102 -1.98 23.46 31.45
C GLN A 102 -1.94 24.98 31.71
N LYS A 103 -2.43 25.80 30.78
CA LYS A 103 -2.66 27.24 30.95
C LYS A 103 -4.14 27.50 31.18
#